data_AF-A0A1L9BM54-F1
#
_entry.id   AF-A0A1L9BM54-F1
#
_cell.length_a   1.000
_cell.length_b   1.000
_cell.length_c   1.000
_cell.angle_alpha   90.00
_cell.angle_beta   90.00
_cell.angle_gamma   90.00
#
_symmetry.space_group_name_H-M   'P 1'
#
loop_
_entity.id
_entity.type
_entity.pdbx_description
1 polymer ?
#
loop_
_entity_poly.entity_id
_entity_poly.type
_entity_poly.pdbx_seq_one_letter_code
_entity_poly.pdbx_strand_id
1 'polypeptide(L)' 'MIRKPVFALIAVAALAACTPRNFESPPVMVDTPQGPVTCQLYTSGLTDWDRATDSPAGMSVAEADAYCKREGAARQ' A
#
# COMPACT_ATOMS: atom_id res chain seq x y z
N MET A 1 -36.70 -7.79 -25.87
CA MET A 1 -36.71 -7.41 -24.44
C MET A 1 -35.33 -7.67 -23.85
N ILE A 2 -34.50 -6.63 -23.75
CA ILE A 2 -33.21 -6.71 -23.06
C ILE A 2 -33.50 -6.91 -21.57
N ARG A 3 -33.07 -8.05 -21.03
CA ARG A 3 -33.24 -8.40 -19.61
C ARG A 3 -32.39 -7.44 -18.77
N LYS A 4 -33.06 -6.53 -18.04
CA LYS A 4 -32.49 -5.56 -17.10
C LYS A 4 -31.40 -6.08 -16.13
N PRO A 5 -31.37 -7.34 -15.65
CA PRO A 5 -30.31 -7.79 -14.73
C PRO A 5 -28.90 -7.86 -15.32
N VAL A 6 -28.75 -7.93 -16.65
CA VAL A 6 -27.42 -8.05 -17.29
C VAL A 6 -26.61 -6.76 -17.12
N PHE A 7 -27.25 -5.59 -17.23
CA PHE A 7 -26.58 -4.30 -17.05
C PHE A 7 -26.13 -4.06 -15.61
N ALA A 8 -26.89 -4.55 -14.62
CA ALA A 8 -26.53 -4.44 -13.22
C ALA A 8 -25.27 -5.25 -12.87
N LEU A 9 -25.13 -6.46 -13.43
CA LEU A 9 -23.96 -7.32 -13.21
C LEU A 9 -22.66 -6.74 -13.80
N ILE A 10 -22.74 -6.12 -14.98
CA ILE A 10 -21.57 -5.49 -15.63
C ILE A 10 -21.05 -4.31 -14.79
N ALA A 11 -21.95 -3.51 -14.22
CA ALA A 11 -21.58 -2.36 -13.38
C ALA A 11 -20.85 -2.79 -12.09
N VAL A 12 -21.27 -3.88 -11.45
CA VAL A 12 -20.62 -4.40 -10.23
C VAL A 12 -19.24 -4.99 -10.53
N ALA A 13 -19.09 -5.68 -11.67
CA ALA A 13 -17.80 -6.24 -12.08
C ALA A 13 -16.74 -5.17 -12.39
N ALA A 14 -17.15 -4.02 -12.95
CA ALA A 14 -16.24 -2.91 -13.25
C ALA A 14 -15.65 -2.25 -11.98
N LEU A 15 -16.41 -2.24 -10.87
CA LEU A 15 -15.96 -1.66 -9.60
C LEU A 15 -14.98 -2.56 -8.83
N ALA A 16 -14.97 -3.87 -9.10
CA ALA A 16 -14.07 -4.84 -8.46
C ALA A 16 -12.62 -4.75 -8.96
N ALA A 17 -12.34 -3.99 -10.03
CA ALA A 17 -11.01 -3.88 -10.62
C ALA A 17 -10.04 -2.98 -9.83
N CYS A 18 -10.53 -2.19 -8.86
CA CYS A 18 -9.67 -1.37 -8.01
C CYS A 18 -8.98 -2.24 -6.94
N THR A 19 -7.70 -2.56 -7.15
CA THR A 19 -6.86 -3.26 -6.16
C THR A 19 -5.76 -2.32 -5.63
N PRO A 20 -5.38 -2.42 -4.34
CA PRO A 20 -4.29 -1.59 -3.76
C PRO A 20 -2.97 -1.72 -4.53
N ARG A 21 -2.74 -2.88 -5.14
CA ARG A 21 -1.53 -3.21 -5.90
C ARG A 21 -1.26 -2.25 -7.07
N ASN A 22 -2.30 -1.66 -7.66
CA ASN A 22 -2.13 -0.68 -8.73
C ASN A 22 -1.49 0.63 -8.24
N PHE A 23 -1.42 0.83 -6.94
CA PHE A 23 -0.89 2.01 -6.28
C PHE A 23 0.43 1.73 -5.56
N GLU A 24 0.92 0.50 -5.61
CA GLU A 24 2.14 0.07 -4.94
C GLU A 24 3.37 0.40 -5.78
N SER A 25 4.38 0.99 -5.14
CA SER A 25 5.73 1.10 -5.68
C SER A 25 6.48 -0.24 -5.56
N PRO A 26 7.62 -0.42 -6.24
CA PRO A 26 8.56 -1.47 -5.86
C PRO A 26 8.98 -1.32 -4.39
N PRO A 27 9.14 -2.43 -3.62
CA PRO A 27 9.56 -2.36 -2.23
C PRO A 27 10.87 -1.59 -2.05
N VAL A 28 10.94 -0.78 -1.00
CA VAL A 28 12.09 0.05 -0.67
C VAL A 28 12.67 -0.39 0.66
N MET A 29 13.98 -0.52 0.74
CA MET A 29 14.67 -0.79 2.00
C MET A 29 15.11 0.53 2.64
N VAL A 30 14.79 0.71 3.92
CA VAL A 30 15.15 1.87 4.73
C VAL A 30 16.05 1.42 5.86
N ASP A 31 17.24 1.99 5.93
CA ASP A 31 18.18 1.72 7.03
C ASP A 31 17.75 2.46 8.30
N THR A 32 17.63 1.73 9.41
CA THR A 32 17.27 2.28 10.72
C THR A 32 18.31 1.87 11.77
N PRO A 33 18.36 2.53 12.95
CA PRO A 33 19.30 2.17 14.02
C PRO A 33 19.17 0.72 14.52
N GLN A 34 17.99 0.10 14.40
CA GLN A 34 17.74 -1.27 14.83
C GLN A 34 17.92 -2.32 13.72
N GLY A 35 18.22 -1.87 12.50
CA GLY A 35 18.34 -2.72 11.30
C GLY A 35 17.47 -2.24 10.14
N PRO A 36 17.57 -2.89 8.97
CA PRO A 36 16.83 -2.50 7.78
C PRO A 36 15.33 -2.81 7.93
N VAL A 37 14.48 -1.93 7.40
CA VAL A 37 13.03 -2.11 7.26
C VAL A 37 12.69 -2.15 5.79
N THR A 38 11.92 -3.14 5.34
CA THR A 38 11.41 -3.19 3.95
C THR A 38 10.02 -2.60 3.90
N CYS A 39 9.88 -1.48 3.20
CA CYS A 39 8.66 -0.69 3.09
C CYS A 39 7.95 -0.93 1.76
N GLN A 40 6.63 -1.13 1.84
CA GLN A 40 5.74 -0.97 0.70
C GLN A 40 5.21 0.47 0.73
N LEU A 41 5.61 1.27 -0.27
CA LEU A 41 5.11 2.64 -0.41
C LEU A 41 3.99 2.70 -1.46
N TYR A 42 3.04 3.58 -1.26
CA TYR A 42 1.90 3.82 -2.14
C TYR A 42 2.03 5.17 -2.87
N THR A 43 1.25 5.34 -3.94
CA THR A 43 1.22 6.58 -4.74
C THR A 43 1.01 7.85 -3.90
N SER A 44 1.39 9.00 -4.47
CA SER A 44 1.27 10.30 -3.81
C SER A 44 -0.14 10.56 -3.27
N GLY A 45 -0.22 11.01 -2.02
CA GLY A 45 -1.50 11.25 -1.32
C GLY A 45 -2.10 10.03 -0.61
N LEU A 46 -1.47 8.86 -0.71
CA LEU A 46 -1.82 7.65 0.07
C LEU A 46 -0.75 7.28 1.11
N THR A 47 0.07 8.23 1.56
CA THR A 47 1.18 8.00 2.50
C THR A 47 0.74 7.31 3.80
N ASP A 48 -0.51 7.50 4.24
CA ASP A 48 -1.05 6.80 5.41
C ASP A 48 -1.11 5.26 5.25
N TRP A 49 -1.08 4.78 4.00
CA TRP A 49 -1.10 3.37 3.66
C TRP A 49 0.30 2.75 3.60
N ASP A 50 1.35 3.58 3.60
CA ASP A 50 2.73 3.10 3.62
C ASP A 50 2.97 2.26 4.87
N ARG A 51 3.55 1.08 4.65
CA ARG A 51 3.65 0.04 5.68
C ARG A 51 4.92 -0.79 5.54
N ALA A 52 5.37 -1.33 6.65
CA ALA A 52 6.42 -2.33 6.66
C ALA A 52 5.90 -3.68 6.14
N THR A 53 6.74 -4.36 5.37
CA THR A 53 6.54 -5.73 4.90
C THR A 53 7.53 -6.70 5.54
N ASP A 54 8.66 -6.17 6.02
CA ASP A 54 9.66 -6.87 6.82
C ASP A 54 10.34 -5.87 7.76
N SER A 55 10.68 -6.32 8.96
CA SER A 55 11.35 -5.50 9.97
C SER A 55 12.18 -6.35 10.95
N PRO A 56 13.16 -5.74 11.64
CA PRO A 56 14.01 -6.45 12.59
C PRO A 56 13.22 -7.03 13.78
N ALA A 57 13.69 -8.18 14.28
CA ALA A 57 13.13 -8.80 15.47
C ALA A 57 13.23 -7.85 16.68
N GLY A 58 12.09 -7.52 17.29
CA GLY A 58 11.99 -6.61 18.43
C GLY A 58 11.54 -5.18 18.08
N MET A 59 11.45 -4.83 16.80
CA MET A 59 10.80 -3.60 16.36
C MET A 59 9.27 -3.79 16.34
N SER A 60 8.53 -2.81 16.85
CA SER A 60 7.06 -2.86 16.76
C SER A 60 6.58 -2.56 15.34
N VAL A 61 5.44 -3.11 14.95
CA VAL A 61 4.82 -2.83 13.65
C VAL A 61 4.58 -1.33 13.46
N ALA A 62 4.06 -0.66 14.50
CA ALA A 62 3.78 0.79 14.44
C ALA A 62 5.06 1.62 14.24
N GLU A 63 6.16 1.22 14.87
CA GLU A 63 7.46 1.86 14.69
C GLU A 63 8.00 1.64 13.28
N ALA A 64 7.97 0.41 12.77
CA ALA A 64 8.38 0.08 11.40
C ALA A 64 7.55 0.85 10.35
N ASP A 65 6.22 0.89 10.52
CA ASP A 65 5.32 1.66 9.65
C ASP A 65 5.64 3.16 9.69
N ALA A 66 6.02 3.71 10.84
CA ALA A 66 6.40 5.11 10.94
C ALA A 66 7.68 5.45 10.13
N TYR A 67 8.63 4.51 10.00
CA TYR A 67 9.75 4.66 9.06
C TYR A 67 9.24 4.69 7.62
N CYS A 68 8.36 3.76 7.23
CA CYS A 68 7.83 3.68 5.87
C CYS A 68 7.01 4.92 5.48
N LYS A 69 6.15 5.42 6.36
CA LYS A 69 5.38 6.66 6.13
C LYS A 69 6.28 7.88 5.96
N ARG A 70 7.35 7.98 6.75
CA ARG A 70 8.31 9.07 6.61
C ARG A 70 9.08 8.98 5.30
N GLU A 71 9.46 7.78 4.89
CA GLU A 71 10.11 7.55 3.60
C GLU A 71 9.20 7.91 2.43
N GLY A 72 7.93 7.47 2.47
CA GLY A 72 6.94 7.84 1.47
C GLY A 72 6.69 9.35 1.41
N ALA A 73 6.62 10.02 2.56
CA ALA A 73 6.50 11.48 2.63
C ALA A 73 7.74 12.21 2.06
N ALA A 74 8.95 11.67 2.23
CA ALA A 74 10.18 12.29 1.74
C ALA A 74 10.38 12.17 0.22
N ARG A 75 9.71 11.21 -0.42
CA ARG A 75 9.83 10.93 -1.86
C ARG A 75 8.76 11.63 -2.73
N GLN A 76 7.79 12.29 -2.10
CA GLN A 76 6.69 13.02 -2.75
C GLN A 76 6.94 14.53 -2.74
#